data_AF-T1FZS6-F1
#
_entry.id   AF-T1FZS6-F1
#
_cell.length_a   1.000
_cell.length_b   1.000
_cell.length_c   1.000
_cell.angle_alpha   90.00
_cell.angle_beta   90.00
_cell.angle_gamma   90.00
#
_symmetry.space_group_name_H-M   'P 1'
#
loop_
_entity.id
_entity.type
_entity.pdbx_description
1 polymer ?
#
loop_
_entity_poly.entity_id
_entity_poly.type
_entity_poly.pdbx_seq_one_letter_code
_entity_poly.pdbx_strand_id
1 'polypeptide(L)' 'HVLAEELNSYLANPSKNIESLFFYPSVCASFIKLNSTLPSSAVFERLFCVAGQITTDERCRLSNDHTNKMIF' A
#
# COMPACT_ATOMS: atom_id res chain seq x y z
N HIS A 1 -17.67 -11.57 16.76
CA HIS A 1 -19.08 -11.10 16.67
C HIS A 1 -19.17 -9.74 15.99
N VAL A 2 -18.46 -8.70 16.49
CA VAL A 2 -18.50 -7.31 15.97
C VAL A 2 -18.25 -7.18 14.46
N LEU A 3 -17.21 -7.84 13.91
CA LEU A 3 -16.89 -7.71 12.49
C LEU A 3 -17.99 -8.24 11.55
N ALA A 4 -18.70 -9.30 11.94
CA ALA A 4 -19.75 -9.89 11.10
C ALA A 4 -20.99 -8.99 11.03
N GLU A 5 -21.38 -8.38 12.14
CA GLU A 5 -22.51 -7.44 12.21
C GLU A 5 -22.20 -6.14 11.46
N GLU A 6 -20.98 -5.63 11.61
CA GLU A 6 -20.51 -4.44 10.93
C GLU A 6 -20.38 -4.67 9.42
N LEU A 7 -19.89 -5.86 9.01
CA LEU A 7 -19.84 -6.27 7.61
C LEU A 7 -21.23 -6.37 6.99
N ASN A 8 -22.19 -7.00 7.67
CA ASN A 8 -23.57 -7.07 7.18
C ASN A 8 -24.16 -5.66 7.02
N SER A 9 -23.86 -4.76 7.95
CA SER A 9 -24.30 -3.36 7.89
C SER A 9 -23.64 -2.58 6.74
N TYR A 10 -22.36 -2.86 6.45
CA TYR A 10 -21.66 -2.31 5.30
C TYR A 10 -22.25 -2.81 3.98
N LEU A 11 -22.52 -4.13 3.86
CA LEU A 11 -23.08 -4.74 2.65
C LEU A 11 -24.53 -4.30 2.36
N ALA A 12 -25.28 -3.93 3.41
CA ALA A 12 -26.63 -3.39 3.27
C ALA A 12 -26.64 -1.89 2.91
N ASN A 13 -25.49 -1.19 2.99
CA ASN A 13 -25.42 0.24 2.70
C ASN A 13 -25.57 0.48 1.18
N PRO A 14 -26.53 1.30 0.73
CA PRO A 14 -26.73 1.58 -0.70
C PRO A 14 -25.65 2.49 -1.30
N SER A 15 -24.83 3.13 -0.46
CA SER A 15 -23.75 4.01 -0.91
C SER A 15 -22.66 3.23 -1.64
N LYS A 16 -22.33 3.67 -2.86
CA LYS A 16 -21.21 3.13 -3.64
C LYS A 16 -19.91 3.94 -3.47
N ASN A 17 -19.94 5.02 -2.67
CA ASN A 17 -18.76 5.82 -2.42
C ASN A 17 -17.83 5.07 -1.44
N ILE A 18 -16.53 5.06 -1.73
CA ILE A 18 -15.50 4.48 -0.87
C ILE A 18 -15.45 5.14 0.53
N GLU A 19 -15.86 6.41 0.65
CA GLU A 19 -15.98 7.11 1.92
C GLU A 19 -16.95 6.41 2.89
N SER A 20 -17.92 5.65 2.37
CA SER A 20 -18.82 4.85 3.20
C SER A 20 -18.10 3.80 4.05
N LEU A 21 -16.93 3.34 3.60
CA LEU A 21 -16.09 2.38 4.33
C LEU A 21 -15.60 2.94 5.67
N PHE A 22 -15.42 4.26 5.78
CA PHE A 22 -14.95 4.90 7.02
C PHE A 22 -15.97 4.85 8.16
N PHE A 23 -17.25 4.63 7.85
CA PHE A 23 -18.29 4.41 8.87
C PHE A 23 -18.22 3.02 9.50
N TYR A 24 -17.39 2.12 8.96
CA TYR A 24 -17.21 0.74 9.40
C TYR A 24 -15.72 0.47 9.69
N PRO A 25 -15.20 0.91 10.87
CA PRO A 25 -13.78 0.80 11.22
C PRO A 25 -13.19 -0.62 11.14
N SER A 26 -13.91 -1.67 11.57
CA SER A 26 -13.39 -3.04 11.55
C SER A 26 -13.35 -3.60 10.13
N VAL A 27 -14.34 -3.24 9.31
CA VAL A 27 -14.38 -3.59 7.89
C VAL A 27 -13.28 -2.86 7.13
N CYS A 28 -13.09 -1.57 7.41
CA CYS A 28 -12.03 -0.73 6.85
C CYS A 28 -10.63 -1.28 7.20
N ALA A 29 -10.37 -1.59 8.46
CA ALA A 29 -9.10 -2.18 8.89
C ALA A 29 -8.82 -3.51 8.19
N SER A 30 -9.85 -4.35 8.00
CA SER A 30 -9.73 -5.62 7.29
C SER A 30 -9.51 -5.43 5.79
N PHE A 31 -10.22 -4.48 5.17
CA PHE A 31 -10.04 -4.09 3.78
C PHE A 31 -8.61 -3.62 3.53
N ILE A 32 -8.09 -2.71 4.36
CA ILE A 32 -6.70 -2.25 4.29
C ILE A 32 -5.78 -3.46 4.45
N LYS A 33 -5.92 -4.26 5.51
CA LYS A 33 -5.04 -5.41 5.75
C LYS A 33 -4.98 -6.38 4.56
N LEU A 34 -6.12 -6.69 3.95
CA LEU A 34 -6.20 -7.63 2.83
C LEU A 34 -5.64 -7.03 1.53
N ASN A 35 -5.96 -5.78 1.21
CA ASN A 35 -5.53 -5.12 -0.02
C ASN A 35 -4.12 -4.51 0.08
N SER A 36 -3.58 -4.32 1.28
CA SER A 36 -2.23 -3.83 1.54
C SER A 36 -1.20 -4.95 1.66
N THR A 37 -1.61 -6.21 1.45
CA THR A 37 -0.69 -7.36 1.52
C THR A 37 0.28 -7.28 0.35
N LEU A 38 1.39 -6.58 0.60
CA LEU A 38 2.52 -6.26 -0.28
C LEU A 38 2.15 -5.49 -1.57
N PRO A 39 2.77 -4.33 -1.83
CA PRO A 39 2.89 -3.84 -3.20
C PRO A 39 3.42 -5.01 -4.04
N SER A 40 2.74 -5.31 -5.15
CA SER A 40 3.24 -6.26 -6.14
C SER A 40 4.75 -6.08 -6.32
N SER A 41 5.53 -7.17 -6.46
CA SER A 41 6.97 -7.09 -6.70
C SER A 41 7.31 -6.10 -7.82
N ALA A 42 6.42 -5.94 -8.80
CA ALA A 42 6.51 -4.95 -9.88
C ALA A 42 6.60 -3.48 -9.40
N VAL A 43 5.95 -3.11 -8.29
CA VAL A 43 6.06 -1.75 -7.71
C VAL A 43 7.43 -1.57 -7.07
N PHE A 44 7.92 -2.58 -6.36
CA PHE A 44 9.28 -2.59 -5.83
C PHE A 44 10.31 -2.60 -6.95
N GLU A 45 10.15 -3.43 -7.98
CA GLU A 45 11.00 -3.47 -9.17
C GLU A 45 10.99 -2.14 -9.92
N ARG A 46 9.84 -1.44 -10.00
CA ARG A 46 9.82 -0.09 -10.57
C ARG A 46 10.59 0.91 -9.72
N LEU A 47 10.43 0.85 -8.40
CA LEU A 47 11.19 1.66 -7.45
C LEU A 47 12.69 1.37 -7.57
N PHE A 48 13.08 0.10 -7.65
CA PHE A 48 14.46 -0.35 -7.80
C PHE A 48 15.03 -0.16 -9.21
N CYS A 49 14.22 -0.14 -10.27
CA CYS A 49 14.67 0.20 -11.62
C CYS A 49 14.92 1.71 -11.75
N VAL A 50 14.04 2.53 -11.17
CA VAL A 50 14.25 3.99 -11.10
C VAL A 50 15.44 4.30 -10.20
N ALA A 51 15.56 3.64 -9.04
CA ALA A 51 16.73 3.70 -8.18
C ALA A 51 17.95 2.98 -8.80
N GLY A 52 17.76 2.16 -9.82
CA GLY A 52 18.78 1.48 -10.60
C GLY A 52 19.76 2.49 -11.18
N GLN A 53 19.25 3.63 -11.64
CA GLN A 53 20.04 4.74 -12.20
C GLN A 53 21.02 5.37 -11.18
N ILE A 54 20.76 5.27 -9.88
CA ILE A 54 21.65 5.75 -8.81
C ILE A 54 22.46 4.63 -8.13
N THR A 55 22.15 3.36 -8.41
CA THR A 55 22.78 2.18 -7.78
C THR A 55 23.65 1.35 -8.73
N THR A 56 23.37 1.39 -10.03
CA THR A 56 24.22 0.82 -11.08
C THR A 56 25.33 1.80 -11.48
N ASP A 57 26.40 1.27 -12.06
CA ASP A 57 27.68 1.96 -12.34
C ASP A 57 27.59 2.98 -13.51
N GLU A 58 26.48 3.72 -13.61
CA GLU A 58 26.40 4.93 -14.43
C GLU A 58 26.77 6.16 -13.60
N ARG A 59 27.04 7.30 -14.26
CA ARG A 59 27.71 8.52 -13.72
C ARG A 59 27.08 9.17 -12.47
N CYS A 60 25.99 8.62 -11.94
CA CYS A 60 25.21 9.09 -10.80
C CYS A 60 25.27 8.16 -9.57
N ARG A 61 26.25 7.25 -9.48
CA ARG A 61 26.34 6.26 -8.39
C ARG A 61 26.45 6.91 -7.01
N LEU A 62 25.45 6.68 -6.16
CA LEU A 62 25.45 7.05 -4.75
C LEU A 62 25.95 5.88 -3.89
N SER A 63 26.66 6.18 -2.81
CA SER A 63 27.04 5.16 -1.81
C SER A 63 25.77 4.53 -1.21
N ASN A 64 25.82 3.25 -0.85
CA ASN A 64 24.68 2.49 -0.31
C ASN A 64 23.97 3.21 0.84
N ASP A 65 24.70 3.92 1.70
CA ASP A 65 24.15 4.70 2.80
C ASP A 65 23.29 5.88 2.32
N HIS A 66 23.71 6.55 1.25
CA HIS A 66 22.96 7.66 0.64
C HIS A 66 21.78 7.18 -0.18
N THR A 67 21.93 6.04 -0.87
CA THR A 67 20.82 5.38 -1.58
C THR A 67 19.72 4.99 -0.60
N ASN A 68 20.06 4.34 0.52
CA ASN A 68 19.05 3.95 1.52
C ASN A 68 18.30 5.15 2.08
N LYS A 69 18.99 6.27 2.35
CA LYS A 69 18.37 7.53 2.80
C LYS A 69 17.51 8.23 1.75
N MET A 70 17.68 7.89 0.47
CA MET A 70 16.91 8.48 -0.62
C MET A 70 15.66 7.64 -0.95
N ILE A 71 15.71 6.33 -0.71
CA ILE A 71 14.65 5.38 -1.05
C ILE A 71 13.68 5.13 0.12
N PHE A 72 14.15 5.26 1.35
CA PHE A 72 13.38 5.03 2.59
C PHE A 72 13.37 6.27 3.47
#